data_AF-A0A6B1E2B0-F1
#
_entry.id   AF-A0A6B1E2B0-F1
#
_cell.length_a   1.000
_cell.length_b   1.000
_cell.length_c   1.000
_cell.angle_alpha   90.00
_cell.angle_beta   90.00
_cell.angle_gamma   90.00
#
_symmetry.space_group_name_H-M   'P 1'
#
loop_
_entity.id
_entity.type
_entity.pdbx_description
1 polymer ?
#
loop_
_entity_poly.entity_id
_entity_poly.type
_entity_poly.pdbx_seq_one_letter_code
_entity_poly.pdbx_strand_id
1 'polypeptide(L)'
;MQTQTALILIDVQVGLDDARLGARSNPAAEANMARLLQAWRRLGRPIFHIQHMSTEPNSPLRPELPGNAIKTEVAPLPGEPIIQKRVNCAFIGTDLQERLDAQGIQSLLFVGLTTEHCVSTSARIAGDLGYEVFVAADATASHECLSYDGSRIPAETVQAVALANLHREFATVRSTADILKSVSNPANMASYPTPLPADKPACVKPSPASSGGAEGGCQPNMKIALISSLYRCERHLPTFSAALIGFAKVTSQAGLDVHYLPILNAASPAEREQIDKLARAINAANHGRMTPHYVARESLYASWNRGLAHSDADVFGFWNADDIRAADAFFAGYRALQAGADLVDFDFTRVRTVRRLRLFPRTERLLVPCLYDPARFNRRNGIGPFFIARRSLYDAVGPFDGTFQIAGDTEWASRAFDCCHFQRIASSGGDFIVHGDNLSNTGSGREDIEVNIIHMRRGNWHELRPAEPEAMRAAWQTWGNPGAVALPAEQADYLWGADARKRWRRYQRERRQPAQLRHLWLALAARGWLHSEEWTAARRGMAKS
;
A
#
# COMPACT_ATOMS: atom_id res chain seq x y z
N MET A 1 -4.74 -14.36 12.70
CA MET A 1 -4.72 -14.12 11.25
C MET A 1 -4.63 -12.62 11.01
N GLN A 2 -3.83 -12.21 10.04
CA GLN A 2 -3.63 -10.80 9.69
C GLN A 2 -4.94 -10.15 9.21
N THR A 3 -5.04 -8.82 9.27
CA THR A 3 -6.22 -8.07 8.80
C THR A 3 -6.35 -8.06 7.28
N GLN A 4 -5.24 -8.14 6.56
CA GLN A 4 -5.13 -8.17 5.10
C GLN A 4 -5.06 -9.60 4.51
N THR A 5 -5.36 -10.65 5.28
CA THR A 5 -5.41 -12.01 4.72
C THR A 5 -6.47 -12.07 3.62
N ALA A 6 -6.09 -12.43 2.39
CA ALA A 6 -7.02 -12.58 1.28
C ALA A 6 -7.66 -13.97 1.28
N LEU A 7 -8.97 -14.02 1.02
CA LEU A 7 -9.67 -15.28 0.80
C LEU A 7 -9.57 -15.65 -0.68
N ILE A 8 -8.98 -16.81 -0.97
CA ILE A 8 -8.82 -17.34 -2.32
C ILE A 8 -9.75 -18.55 -2.46
N LEU A 9 -10.81 -18.38 -3.25
CA LEU A 9 -11.79 -19.44 -3.53
C LEU A 9 -11.38 -20.16 -4.83
N ILE A 10 -10.90 -21.39 -4.71
CA ILE A 10 -10.36 -22.17 -5.83
C ILE A 10 -11.45 -23.04 -6.44
N ASP A 11 -11.76 -22.79 -7.71
CA ASP A 11 -12.51 -23.68 -8.62
C ASP A 11 -13.83 -24.21 -8.04
N VAL A 12 -14.57 -23.38 -7.28
CA VAL A 12 -15.86 -23.77 -6.70
C VAL A 12 -16.95 -23.74 -7.78
N GLN A 13 -16.88 -24.69 -8.71
CA GLN A 13 -17.67 -24.73 -9.95
C GLN A 13 -18.62 -25.93 -9.97
N VAL A 14 -19.76 -25.78 -10.66
CA VAL A 14 -20.83 -26.79 -10.76
C VAL A 14 -20.32 -28.12 -11.35
N GLY A 15 -19.36 -28.08 -12.27
CA GLY A 15 -18.81 -29.26 -12.93
C GLY A 15 -18.03 -30.19 -12.00
N LEU A 16 -17.69 -29.75 -10.78
CA LEU A 16 -17.10 -30.61 -9.76
C LEU A 16 -18.12 -31.46 -8.98
N ASP A 17 -19.42 -31.27 -9.26
CA ASP A 17 -20.48 -32.18 -8.78
C ASP A 17 -20.73 -33.36 -9.73
N ASP A 18 -19.98 -33.43 -10.84
CA ASP A 18 -20.14 -34.49 -11.82
C ASP A 18 -19.84 -35.86 -11.20
N ALA A 19 -20.81 -36.77 -11.24
CA ALA A 19 -20.70 -38.11 -10.66
C ALA A 19 -19.51 -38.92 -11.21
N ARG A 20 -18.99 -38.57 -12.40
CA ARG A 20 -17.80 -39.21 -13.00
C ARG A 20 -16.52 -38.97 -12.19
N LEU A 21 -16.49 -37.94 -11.35
CA LEU A 21 -15.37 -37.66 -10.44
C LEU A 21 -15.34 -38.60 -9.23
N GLY A 22 -16.37 -39.43 -9.03
CA GLY A 22 -16.44 -40.41 -7.95
C GLY A 22 -16.83 -39.79 -6.60
N ALA A 23 -16.76 -40.62 -5.55
CA ALA A 23 -17.09 -40.22 -4.19
C ALA A 23 -16.23 -39.02 -3.75
N ARG A 24 -16.86 -38.08 -3.03
CA ARG A 24 -16.24 -36.84 -2.57
C ARG A 24 -16.16 -36.81 -1.04
N SER A 25 -15.10 -36.22 -0.51
CA SER A 25 -14.97 -35.90 0.91
C SER A 25 -15.67 -34.59 1.27
N ASN A 26 -15.94 -34.39 2.56
CA ASN A 26 -16.41 -33.12 3.13
C ASN A 26 -17.59 -32.47 2.36
N PRO A 27 -18.81 -33.04 2.44
CA PRO A 27 -20.00 -32.48 1.79
C PRO A 27 -20.44 -31.12 2.36
N ALA A 28 -19.90 -30.70 3.52
CA ALA A 28 -20.20 -29.41 4.14
C ALA A 28 -19.28 -28.26 3.66
N ALA A 29 -18.34 -28.54 2.74
CA ALA A 29 -17.30 -27.59 2.38
C ALA A 29 -17.87 -26.27 1.84
N GLU A 30 -18.86 -26.30 0.94
CA GLU A 30 -19.48 -25.10 0.35
C GLU A 30 -20.16 -24.22 1.40
N ALA A 31 -20.84 -24.83 2.38
CA ALA A 31 -21.46 -24.09 3.47
C ALA A 31 -20.41 -23.36 4.31
N ASN A 32 -19.25 -23.98 4.56
CA ASN A 32 -18.14 -23.35 5.27
C ASN A 32 -17.44 -22.29 4.42
N MET A 33 -17.26 -22.52 3.12
CA MET A 33 -16.76 -21.50 2.18
C MET A 33 -17.66 -20.26 2.19
N ALA A 34 -18.98 -20.45 2.13
CA ALA A 34 -19.95 -19.36 2.19
C ALA A 34 -19.86 -18.57 3.51
N ARG A 35 -19.69 -19.26 4.65
CA ARG A 35 -19.50 -18.62 5.97
C ARG A 35 -18.22 -17.77 6.02
N LEU A 36 -17.11 -18.30 5.50
CA LEU A 36 -15.84 -17.58 5.41
C LEU A 36 -15.95 -16.39 4.45
N LEU A 37 -16.54 -16.58 3.28
CA LEU A 37 -16.78 -15.53 2.29
C LEU A 37 -17.63 -14.40 2.86
N GLN A 38 -18.72 -14.72 3.55
CA GLN A 38 -19.56 -13.71 4.20
C GLN A 38 -18.80 -12.95 5.31
N ALA A 39 -17.97 -13.65 6.09
CA ALA A 39 -17.13 -13.00 7.08
C ALA A 39 -16.10 -12.06 6.45
N TRP A 40 -15.44 -12.47 5.36
CA TRP A 40 -14.50 -11.64 4.62
C TRP A 40 -15.18 -10.40 4.03
N ARG A 41 -16.37 -10.55 3.45
CA ARG A 41 -17.20 -9.43 2.96
C ARG A 41 -17.54 -8.45 4.08
N ARG A 42 -18.04 -8.94 5.22
CA ARG A 42 -18.36 -8.09 6.39
C ARG A 42 -17.15 -7.34 6.94
N LEU A 43 -15.98 -7.96 6.89
CA LEU A 43 -14.73 -7.39 7.37
C LEU A 43 -14.02 -6.51 6.31
N GLY A 44 -14.60 -6.38 5.10
CA GLY A 44 -13.98 -5.62 4.01
C GLY A 44 -12.62 -6.16 3.56
N ARG A 45 -12.40 -7.47 3.71
CA ARG A 45 -11.11 -8.12 3.41
C ARG A 45 -11.04 -8.56 1.94
N PRO A 46 -9.83 -8.67 1.35
CA PRO A 46 -9.68 -9.03 -0.05
C PRO A 46 -10.22 -10.44 -0.36
N ILE A 47 -10.92 -10.58 -1.48
CA ILE A 47 -11.52 -11.82 -1.96
C ILE A 47 -11.11 -12.02 -3.42
N PHE A 48 -10.70 -13.23 -3.77
CA PHE A 48 -10.39 -13.62 -5.14
C PHE A 48 -11.08 -14.94 -5.47
N HIS A 49 -11.85 -14.93 -6.54
CA HIS A 49 -12.49 -16.11 -7.09
C HIS A 49 -11.63 -16.65 -8.22
N ILE A 50 -11.22 -17.91 -8.12
CA ILE A 50 -10.45 -18.58 -9.16
C ILE A 50 -11.39 -19.53 -9.90
N GLN A 51 -11.40 -19.44 -11.23
CA GLN A 51 -12.23 -20.25 -12.10
C GLN A 51 -11.35 -21.03 -13.08
N HIS A 52 -11.50 -22.35 -13.12
CA HIS A 52 -10.80 -23.21 -14.04
C HIS A 52 -11.53 -23.28 -15.39
N MET A 53 -10.78 -23.03 -16.47
CA MET A 53 -11.24 -23.03 -17.84
C MET A 53 -10.58 -24.20 -18.58
N SER A 54 -11.17 -25.39 -18.46
CA SER A 54 -10.55 -26.60 -18.99
C SER A 54 -10.53 -26.59 -20.52
N THR A 55 -9.42 -27.06 -21.10
CA THR A 55 -9.28 -27.30 -22.55
C THR A 55 -9.48 -28.77 -22.92
N GLU A 56 -9.68 -29.65 -21.93
CA GLU A 56 -9.85 -31.09 -22.16
C GLU A 56 -11.24 -31.39 -22.76
N PRO A 57 -11.34 -32.14 -23.87
CA PRO A 57 -12.59 -32.32 -24.61
C PRO A 57 -13.77 -32.81 -23.76
N ASN A 58 -13.51 -33.67 -22.77
CA ASN A 58 -14.55 -34.32 -21.95
C ASN A 58 -14.72 -33.69 -20.56
N SER A 59 -14.02 -32.59 -20.28
CA SER A 59 -14.08 -31.95 -18.97
C SER A 59 -15.41 -31.23 -18.75
N PRO A 60 -16.06 -31.40 -17.59
CA PRO A 60 -17.27 -30.65 -17.24
C PRO A 60 -16.97 -29.16 -16.97
N LEU A 61 -15.71 -28.77 -16.86
CA LEU A 61 -15.25 -27.40 -16.58
C LEU A 61 -14.92 -26.60 -17.86
N ARG A 62 -15.30 -27.09 -19.05
CA ARG A 62 -15.11 -26.34 -20.30
C ARG A 62 -15.94 -25.04 -20.30
N PRO A 63 -15.38 -23.89 -20.73
CA PRO A 63 -16.02 -22.56 -20.68
C PRO A 63 -17.48 -22.48 -21.17
N GLU A 64 -17.79 -23.26 -22.21
CA GLU A 64 -19.07 -23.30 -22.91
C GLU A 64 -20.10 -24.21 -22.25
N LEU A 65 -19.71 -24.99 -21.25
CA LEU A 65 -20.59 -25.92 -20.55
C LEU A 65 -21.14 -25.29 -19.26
N PRO A 66 -22.38 -25.64 -18.86
CA PRO A 66 -22.96 -25.16 -17.60
C PRO A 66 -22.12 -25.49 -16.36
N GLY A 67 -21.37 -26.59 -16.40
CA GLY A 67 -20.46 -26.99 -15.32
C GLY A 67 -19.33 -26.00 -15.05
N ASN A 68 -19.02 -25.08 -15.97
CA ASN A 68 -18.02 -24.04 -15.73
C ASN A 68 -18.51 -22.94 -14.78
N ALA A 69 -19.81 -22.80 -14.55
CA ALA A 69 -20.36 -21.78 -13.66
C ALA A 69 -19.85 -21.95 -12.22
N ILE A 70 -19.51 -20.85 -11.56
CA ILE A 70 -19.23 -20.82 -10.12
C ILE A 70 -20.53 -21.15 -9.37
N LYS A 71 -20.43 -21.99 -8.34
CA LYS A 71 -21.57 -22.40 -7.52
C LYS A 71 -22.23 -21.22 -6.82
N THR A 72 -23.54 -21.28 -6.67
CA THR A 72 -24.37 -20.20 -6.11
C THR A 72 -23.99 -19.82 -4.67
N GLU A 73 -23.52 -20.78 -3.88
CA GLU A 73 -23.15 -20.66 -2.48
C GLU A 73 -22.00 -19.67 -2.27
N VAL A 74 -21.14 -19.53 -3.29
CA VAL A 74 -19.99 -18.62 -3.28
C VAL A 74 -19.99 -17.65 -4.46
N ALA A 75 -21.15 -17.40 -5.05
CA ALA A 75 -21.29 -16.52 -6.20
C ALA A 75 -20.59 -15.16 -5.95
N PRO A 76 -19.73 -14.71 -6.89
CA PRO A 76 -19.05 -13.43 -6.79
C PRO A 76 -20.05 -12.26 -6.77
N LEU A 77 -19.79 -11.25 -5.94
CA LEU A 77 -20.51 -9.98 -6.00
C LEU A 77 -19.87 -9.03 -7.03
N PRO A 78 -20.62 -8.04 -7.55
CA PRO A 78 -20.05 -7.00 -8.40
C PRO A 78 -18.82 -6.35 -7.74
N GLY A 79 -17.69 -6.35 -8.46
CA GLY A 79 -16.42 -5.82 -7.97
C GLY A 79 -15.48 -6.85 -7.34
N GLU A 80 -15.95 -8.07 -7.04
CA GLU A 80 -15.05 -9.17 -6.64
C GLU A 80 -14.37 -9.77 -7.88
N PRO A 81 -13.03 -9.86 -7.91
CA PRO A 81 -12.30 -10.35 -9.08
C PRO A 81 -12.53 -11.85 -9.30
N ILE A 82 -12.79 -12.20 -10.56
CA ILE A 82 -12.76 -13.58 -11.07
C ILE A 82 -11.50 -13.73 -11.92
N ILE A 83 -10.63 -14.65 -11.54
CA ILE A 83 -9.38 -14.95 -12.22
C ILE A 83 -9.49 -16.31 -12.87
N GLN A 84 -9.33 -16.34 -14.18
CA GLN A 84 -9.47 -17.55 -14.97
C GLN A 84 -8.11 -18.22 -15.20
N LYS A 85 -8.02 -19.52 -14.91
CA LYS A 85 -6.80 -20.33 -15.10
C LYS A 85 -7.08 -21.53 -15.99
N ARG A 86 -6.04 -22.03 -16.67
CA ARG A 86 -6.11 -23.25 -17.52
C ARG A 86 -5.29 -24.41 -16.98
N VAL A 87 -4.58 -24.21 -15.87
CA VAL A 87 -3.76 -25.23 -15.19
C VAL A 87 -4.16 -25.34 -13.71
N ASN A 88 -3.55 -26.25 -12.95
CA ASN A 88 -3.90 -26.48 -11.54
C ASN A 88 -3.58 -25.27 -10.66
N CYS A 89 -2.38 -24.69 -10.81
CA CYS A 89 -1.92 -23.57 -10.01
C CYS A 89 -2.65 -22.28 -10.37
N ALA A 90 -3.19 -21.58 -9.37
CA ALA A 90 -3.88 -20.30 -9.54
C ALA A 90 -2.97 -19.15 -9.95
N PHE A 91 -1.65 -19.28 -9.78
CA PHE A 91 -0.65 -18.26 -10.11
C PHE A 91 -0.09 -18.39 -11.54
N ILE A 92 -0.14 -19.59 -12.14
CA ILE A 92 0.52 -19.84 -13.43
C ILE A 92 -0.39 -19.39 -14.58
N GLY A 93 0.11 -18.45 -15.38
CA GLY A 93 -0.61 -17.93 -16.54
C GLY A 93 -1.82 -17.05 -16.16
N THR A 94 -1.82 -16.50 -14.95
CA THR A 94 -2.83 -15.57 -14.45
C THR A 94 -2.17 -14.31 -13.90
N ASP A 95 -2.97 -13.31 -13.55
CA ASP A 95 -2.52 -12.09 -12.88
C ASP A 95 -2.77 -12.13 -11.35
N LEU A 96 -2.98 -13.33 -10.77
CA LEU A 96 -3.25 -13.47 -9.34
C LEU A 96 -2.11 -12.91 -8.49
N GLN A 97 -0.86 -13.30 -8.78
CA GLN A 97 0.30 -12.81 -8.04
C GLN A 97 0.40 -11.28 -8.15
N GLU A 98 0.28 -10.76 -9.37
CA GLU A 98 0.36 -9.32 -9.65
C GLU A 98 -0.70 -8.54 -8.88
N ARG A 99 -1.94 -9.07 -8.78
CA ARG A 99 -3.03 -8.44 -8.01
C ARG A 99 -2.81 -8.51 -6.51
N LEU A 100 -2.33 -9.65 -6.00
CA LEU A 100 -2.02 -9.82 -4.57
C LEU A 100 -0.89 -8.86 -4.17
N ASP A 101 0.17 -8.81 -4.97
CA ASP A 101 1.32 -7.94 -4.76
C ASP A 101 0.94 -6.47 -4.88
N ALA A 102 0.12 -6.10 -5.87
CA ALA A 102 -0.37 -4.73 -6.03
C ALA A 102 -1.25 -4.27 -4.86
N GLN A 103 -1.94 -5.18 -4.18
CA GLN A 103 -2.72 -4.89 -2.97
C GLN A 103 -1.89 -4.98 -1.68
N GLY A 104 -0.63 -5.45 -1.75
CA GLY A 104 0.23 -5.66 -0.59
C GLY A 104 -0.22 -6.84 0.29
N ILE A 105 -0.96 -7.79 -0.29
CA ILE A 105 -1.46 -8.96 0.42
C ILE A 105 -0.30 -9.92 0.61
N GLN A 106 -0.11 -10.39 1.84
CA GLN A 106 0.97 -11.33 2.17
C GLN A 106 0.49 -12.56 2.93
N SER A 107 -0.81 -12.67 3.15
CA SER A 107 -1.42 -13.75 3.89
C SER A 107 -2.62 -14.24 3.08
N LEU A 108 -2.66 -15.54 2.78
CA LEU A 108 -3.67 -16.13 1.91
C LEU A 108 -4.41 -17.22 2.67
N LEU A 109 -5.73 -17.21 2.62
CA LEU A 109 -6.58 -18.30 3.06
C LEU A 109 -7.15 -18.98 1.83
N PHE A 110 -6.70 -20.20 1.56
CA PHE A 110 -7.26 -21.02 0.49
C PHE A 110 -8.45 -21.84 0.97
N VAL A 111 -9.49 -21.82 0.15
CA VAL A 111 -10.68 -22.67 0.23
C VAL A 111 -11.01 -23.16 -1.19
N GLY A 112 -11.86 -24.17 -1.32
CA GLY A 112 -12.32 -24.65 -2.63
C GLY A 112 -11.87 -26.06 -2.98
N LEU A 113 -11.79 -26.36 -4.28
CA LEU A 113 -11.62 -27.72 -4.78
C LEU A 113 -10.57 -27.85 -5.91
N THR A 114 -9.95 -29.01 -6.11
CA THR A 114 -9.84 -30.10 -5.13
C THR A 114 -8.62 -29.88 -4.23
N THR A 115 -8.65 -30.43 -3.01
CA THR A 115 -7.60 -30.23 -2.00
C THR A 115 -6.24 -30.70 -2.51
N GLU A 116 -6.16 -31.90 -3.07
CA GLU A 116 -4.94 -32.55 -3.53
C GLU A 116 -4.38 -31.98 -4.84
N HIS A 117 -5.22 -31.36 -5.67
CA HIS A 117 -4.81 -30.76 -6.94
C HIS A 117 -4.68 -29.23 -6.84
N CYS A 118 -5.72 -28.48 -7.25
CA CYS A 118 -5.67 -27.04 -7.47
C CYS A 118 -5.36 -26.26 -6.18
N VAL A 119 -5.94 -26.67 -5.05
CA VAL A 119 -5.68 -26.03 -3.75
C VAL A 119 -4.24 -26.29 -3.30
N SER A 120 -3.81 -27.56 -3.25
CA SER A 120 -2.45 -27.94 -2.83
C SER A 120 -1.37 -27.30 -3.70
N THR A 121 -1.54 -27.32 -5.03
CA THR A 121 -0.57 -26.72 -5.96
C THR A 121 -0.46 -25.21 -5.74
N SER A 122 -1.61 -24.52 -5.57
CA SER A 122 -1.62 -23.09 -5.34
C SER A 122 -1.05 -22.73 -3.96
N ALA A 123 -1.35 -23.51 -2.92
CA ALA A 123 -0.84 -23.30 -1.57
C ALA A 123 0.69 -23.49 -1.51
N ARG A 124 1.24 -24.51 -2.18
CA ARG A 124 2.69 -24.74 -2.28
C ARG A 124 3.41 -23.58 -2.95
N ILE A 125 2.92 -23.19 -4.14
CA ILE A 125 3.49 -22.07 -4.87
C ILE A 125 3.35 -20.76 -4.07
N ALA A 126 2.23 -20.55 -3.39
CA ALA A 126 2.09 -19.40 -2.51
C ALA A 126 3.11 -19.40 -1.36
N GLY A 127 3.36 -20.56 -0.73
CA GLY A 127 4.40 -20.70 0.29
C GLY A 127 5.78 -20.37 -0.26
N ASP A 128 6.15 -20.93 -1.42
CA ASP A 128 7.43 -20.70 -2.09
C ASP A 128 7.61 -19.25 -2.56
N LEU A 129 6.52 -18.58 -2.92
CA LEU A 129 6.48 -17.15 -3.24
C LEU A 129 6.55 -16.25 -1.98
N GLY A 130 6.54 -16.85 -0.78
CA GLY A 130 6.74 -16.16 0.48
C GLY A 130 5.46 -15.56 1.10
N TYR A 131 4.28 -16.03 0.71
CA TYR A 131 3.03 -15.71 1.40
C TYR A 131 2.90 -16.53 2.69
N GLU A 132 2.29 -15.96 3.72
CA GLU A 132 1.77 -16.71 4.86
C GLU A 132 0.50 -17.45 4.41
N VAL A 133 0.56 -18.77 4.30
CA VAL A 133 -0.54 -19.55 3.72
C VAL A 133 -1.34 -20.26 4.81
N PHE A 134 -2.66 -20.16 4.71
CA PHE A 134 -3.62 -20.95 5.45
C PHE A 134 -4.50 -21.76 4.50
N VAL A 135 -4.91 -22.94 4.96
CA VAL A 135 -5.91 -23.77 4.27
C VAL A 135 -7.00 -24.10 5.27
N ALA A 136 -8.26 -23.82 4.93
CA ALA A 136 -9.40 -24.20 5.76
C ALA A 136 -9.78 -25.66 5.49
N ALA A 137 -9.39 -26.56 6.40
CA ALA A 137 -9.53 -28.02 6.24
C ALA A 137 -10.97 -28.46 5.93
N ASP A 138 -11.94 -27.81 6.57
CA ASP A 138 -13.37 -28.07 6.46
C ASP A 138 -14.07 -27.20 5.40
N ALA A 139 -13.31 -26.37 4.66
CA ALA A 139 -13.77 -25.61 3.50
C ALA A 139 -12.97 -25.97 2.23
N THR A 140 -12.40 -27.18 2.18
CA THR A 140 -11.89 -27.82 0.96
C THR A 140 -12.39 -29.25 0.86
N ALA A 141 -12.33 -29.84 -0.33
CA ALA A 141 -12.73 -31.23 -0.56
C ALA A 141 -11.89 -31.91 -1.63
N SER A 142 -11.81 -33.24 -1.53
CA SER A 142 -11.13 -34.15 -2.45
C SER A 142 -12.12 -35.13 -3.04
N HIS A 143 -11.73 -35.77 -4.15
CA HIS A 143 -12.41 -36.94 -4.67
C HIS A 143 -11.57 -38.20 -4.44
N GLU A 144 -12.22 -39.36 -4.53
CA GLU A 144 -11.49 -40.62 -4.62
C GLU A 144 -10.60 -40.64 -5.88
N CYS A 145 -9.46 -41.32 -5.80
CA CYS A 145 -8.55 -41.43 -6.92
C CYS A 145 -7.92 -42.81 -7.03
N LEU A 146 -7.35 -43.11 -8.19
CA LEU A 146 -6.54 -44.31 -8.38
C LEU A 146 -5.07 -43.99 -8.07
N SER A 147 -4.45 -44.84 -7.28
CA SER A 147 -3.01 -44.87 -7.06
C SER A 147 -2.28 -45.35 -8.33
N TYR A 148 -0.95 -45.19 -8.36
CA TYR A 148 -0.10 -45.57 -9.49
C TYR A 148 -0.16 -47.09 -9.80
N ASP A 149 -0.51 -47.90 -8.82
CA ASP A 149 -0.70 -49.35 -8.92
C ASP A 149 -2.15 -49.75 -9.25
N GLY A 150 -3.02 -48.77 -9.50
CA GLY A 150 -4.44 -48.97 -9.80
C GLY A 150 -5.32 -49.21 -8.58
N SER A 151 -4.76 -49.21 -7.36
CA SER A 151 -5.57 -49.30 -6.14
C SER A 151 -6.41 -48.04 -5.95
N ARG A 152 -7.66 -48.20 -5.47
CA ARG A 152 -8.57 -47.08 -5.22
C ARG A 152 -8.34 -46.51 -3.83
N ILE A 153 -8.07 -45.21 -3.75
CA ILE A 153 -7.90 -44.48 -2.49
C ILE A 153 -9.20 -43.73 -2.17
N PRO A 154 -9.84 -43.98 -1.01
CA PRO A 154 -11.05 -43.27 -0.60
C PRO A 154 -10.81 -41.75 -0.48
N ALA A 155 -11.84 -40.95 -0.82
CA ALA A 155 -11.76 -39.49 -0.82
C ALA A 155 -11.34 -38.89 0.54
N GLU A 156 -11.80 -39.46 1.65
CA GLU A 156 -11.41 -39.02 3.00
C GLU A 156 -9.91 -39.27 3.28
N THR A 157 -9.36 -40.37 2.76
CA THR A 157 -7.92 -40.65 2.85
C THR A 157 -7.12 -39.67 2.00
N VAL A 158 -7.57 -39.38 0.78
CA VAL A 158 -6.94 -38.37 -0.09
C VAL A 158 -6.92 -36.99 0.58
N GLN A 159 -8.07 -36.58 1.15
CA GLN A 159 -8.22 -35.31 1.89
C GLN A 159 -7.25 -35.24 3.06
N ALA A 160 -7.20 -36.27 3.91
CA ALA A 160 -6.36 -36.31 5.09
C ALA A 160 -4.87 -36.22 4.73
N VAL A 161 -4.42 -36.98 3.73
CA VAL A 161 -3.02 -36.98 3.28
C VAL A 161 -2.65 -35.65 2.62
N ALA A 162 -3.52 -35.08 1.78
CA ALA A 162 -3.28 -33.79 1.14
C ALA A 162 -3.11 -32.66 2.17
N LEU A 163 -3.98 -32.59 3.18
CA LEU A 163 -3.87 -31.62 4.26
C LEU A 163 -2.63 -31.85 5.13
N ALA A 164 -2.30 -33.10 5.45
CA ALA A 164 -1.10 -33.44 6.21
C ALA A 164 0.18 -32.99 5.49
N ASN A 165 0.26 -33.20 4.17
CA ASN A 165 1.40 -32.82 3.35
C ASN A 165 1.54 -31.30 3.15
N LEU A 166 0.48 -30.52 3.39
CA LEU A 166 0.53 -29.06 3.36
C LEU A 166 0.89 -28.47 4.73
N HIS A 167 0.43 -29.11 5.81
CA HIS A 167 0.54 -28.54 7.14
C HIS A 167 2.00 -28.40 7.59
N ARG A 168 2.36 -27.20 8.08
CA ARG A 168 3.68 -26.80 8.62
C ARG A 168 4.80 -26.64 7.61
N GLU A 169 4.71 -27.30 6.46
CA GLU A 169 5.68 -27.12 5.37
C GLU A 169 5.26 -25.97 4.44
N PHE A 170 4.04 -26.01 3.92
CA PHE A 170 3.56 -25.05 2.91
C PHE A 170 2.46 -24.14 3.44
N ALA A 171 1.68 -24.59 4.43
CA ALA A 171 0.56 -23.84 4.97
C ALA A 171 0.26 -24.20 6.43
N THR A 172 -0.44 -23.31 7.12
CA THR A 172 -1.11 -23.63 8.39
C THR A 172 -2.55 -24.07 8.12
N VAL A 173 -2.82 -25.36 8.30
CA VAL A 173 -4.15 -25.95 8.14
C VAL A 173 -4.98 -25.67 9.41
N ARG A 174 -6.21 -25.14 9.25
CA ARG A 174 -7.10 -24.79 10.38
C ARG A 174 -8.56 -25.09 10.04
N SER A 175 -9.41 -25.20 11.06
CA SER A 175 -10.87 -25.27 10.87
C SER A 175 -11.47 -23.89 10.58
N THR A 176 -12.61 -23.86 9.90
CA THR A 176 -13.40 -22.65 9.64
C THR A 176 -13.78 -21.97 10.95
N ALA A 177 -14.15 -22.75 11.97
CA ALA A 177 -14.49 -22.23 13.30
C ALA A 177 -13.31 -21.46 13.94
N ASP A 178 -12.10 -22.03 13.88
CA ASP A 178 -10.91 -21.40 14.47
C ASP A 178 -10.44 -20.18 13.68
N ILE A 179 -10.61 -20.22 12.36
CA ILE A 179 -10.39 -19.07 11.47
C ILE A 179 -11.33 -17.93 11.85
N LEU A 180 -12.66 -18.20 11.89
CA LEU A 180 -13.68 -17.22 12.24
C LEU A 180 -13.45 -16.62 13.62
N LYS A 181 -13.14 -17.44 14.64
CA LYS A 181 -12.76 -16.94 15.98
C LYS A 181 -11.56 -16.00 15.90
N SER A 182 -10.53 -16.36 15.12
CA SER A 182 -9.31 -15.56 15.02
C SER A 182 -9.48 -14.22 14.28
N VAL A 183 -10.51 -14.09 13.45
CA VAL A 183 -10.84 -12.82 12.77
C VAL A 183 -11.93 -12.01 13.48
N SER A 184 -12.61 -12.59 14.49
CA SER A 184 -13.71 -11.96 15.24
C SER A 184 -13.31 -11.42 16.63
N ASN A 185 -12.03 -11.52 17.02
CA ASN A 185 -11.58 -11.12 18.36
C ASN A 185 -11.65 -9.58 18.54
N PRO A 186 -12.31 -9.04 19.59
CA PRO A 186 -12.48 -7.59 19.80
C PRO A 186 -11.18 -6.77 19.92
N ALA A 187 -10.07 -7.41 20.28
CA ALA A 187 -8.74 -6.78 20.26
C ALA A 187 -8.26 -6.41 18.85
N ASN A 188 -8.86 -6.98 17.79
CA ASN A 188 -8.66 -6.62 16.39
C ASN A 188 -9.77 -5.70 15.82
N MET A 189 -10.77 -5.31 16.65
CA MET A 189 -11.88 -4.43 16.26
C MET A 189 -11.83 -3.05 16.93
N ALA A 190 -10.87 -2.79 17.82
CA ALA A 190 -10.70 -1.47 18.42
C ALA A 190 -9.72 -0.61 17.60
N SER A 191 -10.24 0.53 17.12
CA SER A 191 -9.53 1.70 16.56
C SER A 191 -9.11 1.67 15.09
N TYR A 192 -10.09 1.71 14.20
CA TYR A 192 -10.04 2.67 13.09
C TYR A 192 -11.28 3.54 13.18
N PRO A 193 -11.17 4.89 13.29
CA PRO A 193 -12.33 5.72 13.10
C PRO A 193 -12.79 5.53 11.66
N THR A 194 -14.08 5.22 11.50
CA THR A 194 -14.85 5.43 10.28
C THR A 194 -14.45 6.78 9.67
N PRO A 195 -14.42 6.95 8.33
CA PRO A 195 -14.38 8.28 7.74
C PRO A 195 -15.47 9.12 8.43
N LEU A 196 -15.05 10.19 9.11
CA LEU A 196 -15.99 11.10 9.73
C LEU A 196 -16.96 11.58 8.63
N PRO A 197 -18.26 11.71 8.93
CA PRO A 197 -19.20 12.29 7.99
C PRO A 197 -18.71 13.67 7.52
N ALA A 198 -19.07 14.03 6.29
CA ALA A 198 -18.63 15.21 5.55
C ALA A 198 -18.97 16.58 6.21
N ASP A 199 -19.41 16.58 7.47
CA ASP A 199 -19.92 17.73 8.20
C ASP A 199 -19.01 18.18 9.35
N LYS A 200 -17.67 18.12 9.16
CA LYS A 200 -16.78 18.98 9.94
C LYS A 200 -16.59 20.30 9.20
N PRO A 201 -16.72 21.46 9.87
CA PRO A 201 -16.45 22.74 9.24
C PRO A 201 -15.01 22.75 8.71
N ALA A 202 -14.81 23.37 7.54
CA ALA A 202 -13.50 23.55 6.93
C ALA A 202 -12.51 24.12 7.96
N CYS A 203 -11.27 23.62 7.94
CA CYS A 203 -10.17 24.14 8.77
C CYS A 203 -10.08 25.66 8.58
N VAL A 204 -10.48 26.42 9.60
CA VAL A 204 -10.46 27.89 9.55
C VAL A 204 -9.00 28.32 9.68
N LYS A 205 -8.51 29.12 8.73
CA LYS A 205 -7.19 29.75 8.87
C LYS A 205 -7.12 30.43 10.24
N PRO A 206 -6.08 30.18 11.05
CA PRO A 206 -5.91 30.94 12.28
C PRO A 206 -5.91 32.43 11.92
N SER A 207 -6.74 33.22 12.60
CA SER A 207 -6.74 34.68 12.44
C SER A 207 -5.32 35.18 12.58
N PRO A 208 -4.86 36.13 11.73
CA PRO A 208 -3.61 36.81 12.00
C PRO A 208 -3.75 37.39 13.40
N ALA A 209 -2.82 37.02 14.29
CA ALA A 209 -2.77 37.58 15.62
C ALA A 209 -2.95 39.09 15.49
N SER A 210 -3.95 39.63 16.19
CA SER A 210 -4.19 41.06 16.30
C SER A 210 -2.85 41.75 16.52
N SER A 211 -2.59 42.77 15.72
CA SER A 211 -1.40 43.62 15.72
C SER A 211 -1.22 44.34 17.07
N GLY A 212 -0.82 43.58 18.08
CA GLY A 212 -0.44 44.04 19.40
C GLY A 212 0.94 43.51 19.72
N GLY A 213 1.95 44.38 19.55
CA GLY A 213 3.30 44.27 20.10
C GLY A 213 3.97 42.90 19.98
N ALA A 214 4.51 42.56 18.80
CA ALA A 214 5.42 41.43 18.66
C ALA A 214 6.80 41.78 19.25
N GLU A 215 6.96 41.59 20.56
CA GLU A 215 8.25 41.18 21.10
C GLU A 215 8.48 39.73 20.65
N GLY A 216 9.45 39.54 19.75
CA GLY A 216 9.78 38.26 19.12
C GLY A 216 10.40 37.26 20.10
N GLY A 217 9.59 36.66 20.96
CA GLY A 217 9.99 35.52 21.80
C GLY A 217 9.96 34.23 20.99
N CYS A 218 11.14 33.63 20.77
CA CYS A 218 11.27 32.25 20.26
C CYS A 218 10.48 31.31 21.19
N GLN A 219 9.63 30.43 20.64
CA GLN A 219 8.90 29.48 21.48
C GLN A 219 9.88 28.58 22.25
N PRO A 220 9.51 28.14 23.49
CA PRO A 220 10.34 27.26 24.31
C PRO A 220 10.71 25.97 23.57
N ASN A 221 11.68 25.23 24.11
CA ASN A 221 12.16 23.97 23.52
C ASN A 221 11.00 22.99 23.33
N MET A 222 10.55 22.85 22.08
CA MET A 222 9.50 21.95 21.64
C MET A 222 10.03 20.53 21.57
N LYS A 223 9.25 19.57 22.07
CA LYS A 223 9.52 18.14 21.94
C LYS A 223 9.32 17.69 20.49
N ILE A 224 10.16 16.77 20.04
CA ILE A 224 10.17 16.28 18.65
C ILE A 224 9.85 14.80 18.62
N ALA A 225 8.95 14.39 17.75
CA ALA A 225 8.74 13.00 17.35
C ALA A 225 9.33 12.74 15.97
N LEU A 226 10.25 11.77 15.86
CA LEU A 226 10.68 11.24 14.57
C LEU A 226 10.15 9.82 14.42
N ILE A 227 9.20 9.64 13.51
CA ILE A 227 8.47 8.40 13.32
C ILE A 227 9.03 7.66 12.11
N SER A 228 9.33 6.38 12.28
CA SER A 228 9.81 5.50 11.21
C SER A 228 8.87 4.31 11.09
N SER A 229 8.21 4.13 9.95
CA SER A 229 7.50 2.88 9.67
C SER A 229 8.49 1.90 9.05
N LEU A 230 8.71 0.77 9.74
CA LEU A 230 9.72 -0.21 9.39
C LEU A 230 9.03 -1.51 8.97
N TYR A 231 9.29 -1.98 7.76
CA TYR A 231 8.70 -3.20 7.22
C TYR A 231 9.62 -3.84 6.19
N ARG A 232 10.04 -5.09 6.44
CA ARG A 232 10.96 -5.84 5.57
C ARG A 232 12.20 -5.02 5.19
N CYS A 233 12.74 -4.31 6.18
CA CYS A 233 13.81 -3.34 6.01
C CYS A 233 15.17 -3.84 6.51
N GLU A 234 15.31 -5.15 6.76
CA GLU A 234 16.52 -5.78 7.33
C GLU A 234 17.80 -5.34 6.62
N ARG A 235 17.75 -5.25 5.28
CA ARG A 235 18.90 -4.85 4.46
C ARG A 235 19.34 -3.39 4.69
N HIS A 236 18.42 -2.54 5.16
CA HIS A 236 18.61 -1.11 5.35
C HIS A 236 18.93 -0.77 6.81
N LEU A 237 18.50 -1.61 7.76
CA LEU A 237 18.68 -1.39 9.20
C LEU A 237 20.12 -1.07 9.64
N PRO A 238 21.18 -1.68 9.09
CA PRO A 238 22.55 -1.29 9.46
C PRO A 238 22.87 0.18 9.13
N THR A 239 22.51 0.63 7.93
CA THR A 239 22.74 2.00 7.47
C THR A 239 21.83 2.98 8.22
N PHE A 240 20.56 2.63 8.38
CA PHE A 240 19.60 3.39 9.18
C PHE A 240 20.07 3.60 10.62
N SER A 241 20.53 2.52 11.28
CA SER A 241 21.01 2.57 12.66
C SER A 241 22.22 3.50 12.81
N ALA A 242 23.19 3.40 11.90
CA ALA A 242 24.36 4.27 11.90
C ALA A 242 23.99 5.74 11.69
N ALA A 243 23.10 6.02 10.73
CA ALA A 243 22.62 7.37 10.45
C ALA A 243 21.85 7.96 11.64
N LEU A 244 20.96 7.18 12.26
CA LEU A 244 20.18 7.59 13.42
C LEU A 244 21.08 7.88 14.63
N ILE A 245 22.07 7.03 14.91
CA ILE A 245 23.03 7.28 16.01
C ILE A 245 23.79 8.59 15.79
N GLY A 246 24.27 8.84 14.56
CA GLY A 246 24.96 10.08 14.22
C GLY A 246 24.07 11.30 14.41
N PHE A 247 22.84 11.24 13.90
CA PHE A 247 21.84 12.30 14.05
C PHE A 247 21.48 12.55 15.52
N ALA A 248 21.22 11.48 16.28
CA ALA A 248 20.83 11.56 17.69
C ALA A 248 21.91 12.19 18.57
N LYS A 249 23.18 11.88 18.30
CA LYS A 249 24.31 12.55 18.96
C LYS A 249 24.29 14.05 18.69
N VAL A 250 24.12 14.47 17.44
CA VAL A 250 24.12 15.88 17.04
C VAL A 250 22.93 16.64 17.64
N THR A 251 21.72 16.06 17.62
CA THR A 251 20.54 16.71 18.20
C THR A 251 20.59 16.79 19.72
N SER A 252 21.10 15.75 20.39
CA SER A 252 21.30 15.72 21.84
C SER A 252 22.33 16.77 22.28
N GLN A 253 23.44 16.91 21.56
CA GLN A 253 24.43 17.97 21.80
C GLN A 253 23.87 19.38 21.62
N ALA A 254 22.88 19.54 20.74
CA ALA A 254 22.14 20.79 20.55
C ALA A 254 21.02 21.02 21.59
N GLY A 255 20.83 20.09 22.54
CA GLY A 255 19.83 20.20 23.60
C GLY A 255 18.39 19.93 23.16
N LEU A 256 18.18 19.27 22.01
CA LEU A 256 16.84 18.94 21.53
C LEU A 256 16.31 17.66 22.20
N ASP A 257 15.04 17.71 22.63
CA ASP A 257 14.31 16.54 23.13
C ASP A 257 13.66 15.80 21.95
N VAL A 258 14.32 14.73 21.50
CA VAL A 258 13.88 13.92 20.37
C VAL A 258 13.42 12.53 20.83
N HIS A 259 12.18 12.21 20.49
CA HIS A 259 11.56 10.90 20.63
C HIS A 259 11.55 10.17 19.28
N TYR A 260 12.41 9.16 19.16
CA TYR A 260 12.44 8.24 18.03
C TYR A 260 11.41 7.13 18.23
N LEU A 261 10.48 7.04 17.28
CA LEU A 261 9.32 6.14 17.32
C LEU A 261 9.35 5.20 16.10
N PRO A 262 10.18 4.14 16.13
CA PRO A 262 10.10 3.12 15.10
C PRO A 262 8.83 2.28 15.33
N ILE A 263 7.96 2.28 14.34
CA ILE A 263 6.78 1.43 14.24
C ILE A 263 7.16 0.24 13.36
N LEU A 264 7.53 -0.87 13.99
CA LEU A 264 7.88 -2.09 13.28
C LEU A 264 6.61 -2.85 12.90
N ASN A 265 6.32 -2.80 11.62
CA ASN A 265 5.10 -3.21 10.99
C ASN A 265 5.30 -4.61 10.41
N ALA A 266 4.66 -5.62 11.01
CA ALA A 266 4.90 -7.03 10.70
C ALA A 266 6.38 -7.48 10.80
N ALA A 267 7.06 -6.99 11.85
CA ALA A 267 8.51 -7.14 12.05
C ALA A 267 8.97 -8.60 12.19
N SER A 268 10.00 -8.99 11.44
CA SER A 268 10.70 -10.26 11.63
C SER A 268 11.47 -10.29 12.96
N PRO A 269 11.80 -11.47 13.52
CA PRO A 269 12.63 -11.56 14.72
C PRO A 269 13.97 -10.82 14.59
N ALA A 270 14.57 -10.84 13.40
CA ALA A 270 15.82 -10.14 13.11
C ALA A 270 15.65 -8.61 13.13
N GLU A 271 14.56 -8.07 12.57
CA GLU A 271 14.25 -6.63 12.65
C GLU A 271 14.06 -6.19 14.09
N ARG A 272 13.32 -6.99 14.88
CA ARG A 272 13.08 -6.72 16.31
C ARG A 272 14.38 -6.65 17.09
N GLU A 273 15.24 -7.66 16.92
CA GLU A 273 16.52 -7.72 17.63
C GLU A 273 17.41 -6.50 17.30
N GLN A 274 17.52 -6.13 16.03
CA GLN A 274 18.34 -5.00 15.60
C GLN A 274 17.81 -3.66 16.14
N ILE A 275 16.51 -3.42 16.06
CA ILE A 275 15.90 -2.18 16.55
C ILE A 275 15.90 -2.11 18.08
N ASP A 276 15.66 -3.22 18.78
CA ASP A 276 15.76 -3.26 20.24
C ASP A 276 17.20 -2.97 20.71
N LYS A 277 18.20 -3.48 19.98
CA LYS A 277 19.61 -3.17 20.23
C LYS A 277 19.89 -1.68 20.00
N LEU A 278 19.38 -1.10 18.92
CA LEU A 278 19.51 0.33 18.63
C LEU A 278 18.84 1.19 19.72
N ALA A 279 17.62 0.84 20.13
CA ALA A 279 16.88 1.55 21.17
C ALA A 279 17.63 1.54 22.51
N ARG A 280 18.19 0.38 22.92
CA ARG A 280 19.05 0.30 24.10
C ARG A 280 20.27 1.23 23.99
N ALA A 281 20.91 1.28 22.83
CA ALA A 281 22.09 2.13 22.63
C ALA A 281 21.75 3.63 22.71
N ILE A 282 20.67 4.08 22.06
CA ILE A 282 20.22 5.48 22.09
C ILE A 282 19.83 5.92 23.51
N ASN A 283 19.02 5.10 24.19
CA ASN A 283 18.54 5.40 25.54
C ASN A 283 19.68 5.40 26.56
N ALA A 284 20.61 4.44 26.49
CA ALA A 284 21.75 4.38 27.42
C ALA A 284 22.74 5.54 27.23
N ALA A 285 22.89 6.04 25.99
CA ALA A 285 23.74 7.20 25.70
C ALA A 285 23.07 8.54 26.02
N ASN A 286 21.81 8.54 26.46
CA ASN A 286 20.99 9.74 26.67
C ASN A 286 20.94 10.65 25.41
N HIS A 287 20.95 10.04 24.22
CA HIS A 287 20.90 10.76 22.93
C HIS A 287 19.45 11.05 22.48
N GLY A 288 18.51 11.04 23.42
CA GLY A 288 17.06 11.12 23.17
C GLY A 288 16.34 9.89 23.71
N ARG A 289 15.02 9.82 23.47
CA ARG A 289 14.17 8.69 23.84
C ARG A 289 13.87 7.87 22.60
N MET A 290 14.08 6.56 22.64
CA MET A 290 13.70 5.65 21.56
C MET A 290 12.75 4.58 22.07
N THR A 291 11.55 4.52 21.50
CA THR A 291 10.50 3.57 21.92
C THR A 291 9.99 2.79 20.71
N PRO A 292 10.47 1.54 20.54
CA PRO A 292 9.94 0.65 19.52
C PRO A 292 8.50 0.22 19.78
N HIS A 293 7.67 0.27 18.74
CA HIS A 293 6.32 -0.25 18.75
C HIS A 293 6.18 -1.37 17.73
N TYR A 294 5.54 -2.46 18.14
CA TYR A 294 5.37 -3.66 17.32
C TYR A 294 3.92 -3.81 16.92
N VAL A 295 3.65 -3.87 15.63
CA VAL A 295 2.29 -3.92 15.11
C VAL A 295 2.13 -5.02 14.06
N ALA A 296 0.91 -5.53 13.93
CA ALA A 296 0.53 -6.32 12.77
C ALA A 296 0.59 -5.47 11.50
N ARG A 297 0.54 -6.11 10.32
CA ARG A 297 0.62 -5.40 9.04
C ARG A 297 -0.44 -4.29 8.95
N GLU A 298 0.00 -3.06 8.75
CA GLU A 298 -0.86 -1.89 8.50
C GLU A 298 -0.24 -0.99 7.41
N SER A 299 -0.95 0.04 6.93
CA SER A 299 -0.39 0.96 5.94
C SER A 299 0.67 1.88 6.55
N LEU A 300 1.53 2.45 5.70
CA LEU A 300 2.55 3.42 6.10
C LEU A 300 1.93 4.57 6.92
N TYR A 301 0.84 5.14 6.42
CA TYR A 301 0.15 6.26 7.07
C TYR A 301 -0.61 5.86 8.34
N ALA A 302 -1.09 4.61 8.44
CA ALA A 302 -1.60 4.08 9.71
C ALA A 302 -0.49 4.01 10.77
N SER A 303 0.71 3.55 10.40
CA SER A 303 1.88 3.59 11.29
C SER A 303 2.29 5.01 11.67
N TRP A 304 2.19 5.98 10.77
CA TRP A 304 2.45 7.39 11.09
C TRP A 304 1.44 7.93 12.10
N ASN A 305 0.14 7.73 11.88
CA ASN A 305 -0.91 8.09 12.82
C ASN A 305 -0.71 7.42 14.19
N ARG A 306 -0.26 6.17 14.20
CA ARG A 306 0.03 5.43 15.43
C ARG A 306 1.23 6.01 16.18
N GLY A 307 2.32 6.32 15.49
CA GLY A 307 3.48 6.98 16.11
C GLY A 307 3.06 8.31 16.74
N LEU A 308 2.25 9.09 16.03
CA LEU A 308 1.66 10.32 16.55
C LEU A 308 0.75 10.07 17.77
N ALA A 309 -0.04 9.00 17.80
CA ALA A 309 -0.88 8.67 18.94
C ALA A 309 -0.07 8.23 20.19
N HIS A 310 1.16 7.76 20.02
CA HIS A 310 2.07 7.37 21.11
C HIS A 310 3.08 8.45 21.49
N SER A 311 2.91 9.66 20.97
CA SER A 311 3.82 10.78 21.21
C SER A 311 3.11 11.95 21.88
N ASP A 312 3.80 12.56 22.84
CA ASP A 312 3.46 13.84 23.47
C ASP A 312 4.23 15.02 22.85
N ALA A 313 4.82 14.82 21.67
CA ALA A 313 5.67 15.82 21.02
C ALA A 313 4.87 16.98 20.40
N ASP A 314 5.44 18.18 20.47
CA ASP A 314 4.90 19.40 19.86
C ASP A 314 5.16 19.45 18.35
N VAL A 315 6.24 18.79 17.90
CA VAL A 315 6.67 18.70 16.51
C VAL A 315 6.77 17.23 16.12
N PHE A 316 6.37 16.91 14.89
CA PHE A 316 6.60 15.59 14.31
C PHE A 316 7.27 15.65 12.95
N GLY A 317 7.94 14.56 12.60
CA GLY A 317 8.50 14.31 11.28
C GLY A 317 8.66 12.82 11.03
N PHE A 318 8.98 12.47 9.79
CA PHE A 318 9.12 11.08 9.36
C PHE A 318 10.55 10.77 8.91
N TRP A 319 10.95 9.51 9.05
CA TRP A 319 12.25 9.03 8.58
C TRP A 319 12.13 7.61 8.04
N ASN A 320 12.23 7.46 6.72
CA ASN A 320 12.23 6.15 6.07
C ASN A 320 13.56 5.40 6.30
N ALA A 321 13.50 4.08 6.41
CA ALA A 321 14.67 3.25 6.72
C ALA A 321 15.78 3.31 5.66
N ASP A 322 15.41 3.56 4.41
CA ASP A 322 16.29 3.65 3.25
C ASP A 322 16.80 5.07 2.97
N ASP A 323 16.39 6.07 3.74
CA ASP A 323 16.78 7.47 3.55
C ASP A 323 17.75 7.95 4.64
N ILE A 324 18.51 9.01 4.33
CA ILE A 324 19.41 9.66 5.29
C ILE A 324 18.92 11.08 5.54
N ARG A 325 18.66 11.44 6.79
CA ARG A 325 18.25 12.80 7.18
C ARG A 325 19.46 13.66 7.56
N ALA A 326 19.48 14.91 7.11
CA ALA A 326 20.51 15.89 7.41
C ALA A 326 20.16 16.71 8.67
N ALA A 327 21.05 16.73 9.66
CA ALA A 327 20.80 17.38 10.95
C ALA A 327 20.80 18.92 10.87
N ASP A 328 21.66 19.49 10.04
CA ASP A 328 21.76 20.94 9.81
C ASP A 328 20.48 21.53 9.22
N ALA A 329 19.93 20.89 8.18
CA ALA A 329 18.65 21.24 7.60
C ALA A 329 17.52 21.06 8.62
N PHE A 330 17.52 19.95 9.37
CA PHE A 330 16.55 19.72 10.43
C PHE A 330 16.54 20.86 11.48
N PHE A 331 17.71 21.35 11.90
CA PHE A 331 17.79 22.50 12.81
C PHE A 331 17.23 23.79 12.21
N ALA A 332 17.46 24.05 10.93
CA ALA A 332 16.89 25.19 10.24
C ALA A 332 15.35 25.12 10.22
N GLY A 333 14.79 23.93 9.95
CA GLY A 333 13.35 23.74 9.98
C GLY A 333 12.75 23.81 11.39
N TYR A 334 13.45 23.27 12.39
CA TYR A 334 13.01 23.37 13.78
C TYR A 334 12.92 24.84 14.23
N ARG A 335 13.91 25.67 13.88
CA ARG A 335 13.87 27.12 14.15
C ARG A 335 12.73 27.82 13.41
N ALA A 336 12.42 27.40 12.18
CA ALA A 336 11.25 27.93 11.47
C ALA A 336 9.93 27.61 12.21
N LEU A 337 9.79 26.39 12.74
CA LEU A 337 8.65 26.05 13.59
C LEU A 337 8.63 26.87 14.88
N GLN A 338 9.78 27.14 15.52
CA GLN A 338 9.83 28.02 16.69
C GLN A 338 9.44 29.47 16.36
N ALA A 339 9.75 29.92 15.14
CA ALA A 339 9.40 31.24 14.63
C ALA A 339 7.95 31.35 14.13
N GLY A 340 7.14 30.30 14.27
CA GLY A 340 5.70 30.33 13.98
C GLY A 340 5.29 29.69 12.66
N ALA A 341 6.16 28.92 11.98
CA ALA A 341 5.71 28.01 10.93
C ALA A 341 4.95 26.82 11.53
N ASP A 342 3.95 26.32 10.81
CA ASP A 342 3.17 25.14 11.20
C ASP A 342 3.64 23.88 10.45
N LEU A 343 4.14 24.06 9.23
CA LEU A 343 4.62 22.99 8.35
C LEU A 343 5.88 23.47 7.63
N VAL A 344 6.94 22.66 7.71
CA VAL A 344 8.23 22.96 7.08
C VAL A 344 8.64 21.80 6.18
N ASP A 345 9.09 22.11 4.98
CA ASP A 345 9.65 21.14 4.05
C ASP A 345 10.98 21.62 3.46
N PHE A 346 11.74 20.68 2.90
CA PHE A 346 13.13 20.85 2.53
C PHE A 346 13.36 20.50 1.06
N ASP A 347 14.34 21.15 0.45
CA ASP A 347 14.98 20.58 -0.73
C ASP A 347 15.59 19.21 -0.36
N PHE A 348 15.82 18.31 -1.32
CA PHE A 348 16.41 17.01 -1.00
C PHE A 348 17.29 16.47 -2.12
N THR A 349 18.25 15.62 -1.77
CA THR A 349 19.14 15.01 -2.74
C THR A 349 18.61 13.64 -3.16
N ARG A 350 18.16 13.50 -4.40
CA ARG A 350 17.78 12.21 -4.96
C ARG A 350 19.02 11.43 -5.39
N VAL A 351 19.23 10.24 -4.81
CA VAL A 351 20.38 9.37 -5.07
C VAL A 351 19.92 8.11 -5.81
N ARG A 352 20.52 7.79 -6.96
CA ARG A 352 20.16 6.59 -7.74
C ARG A 352 21.40 5.86 -8.25
N THR A 353 21.38 4.53 -8.17
CA THR A 353 22.38 3.68 -8.83
C THR A 353 21.96 3.37 -10.27
N VAL A 354 22.81 3.71 -11.24
CA VAL A 354 22.55 3.50 -12.66
C VAL A 354 23.54 2.46 -13.21
N ARG A 355 22.99 1.36 -13.76
CA ARG A 355 23.72 0.37 -14.55
C ARG A 355 23.50 0.70 -16.03
N ARG A 356 24.45 1.39 -16.66
CA ARG A 356 24.48 1.58 -18.12
C ARG A 356 25.22 0.41 -18.77
N LEU A 357 25.33 0.39 -20.11
CA LEU A 357 26.15 -0.53 -20.93
C LEU A 357 27.65 -0.64 -20.53
N ARG A 358 28.08 -0.08 -19.39
CA ARG A 358 29.44 -0.19 -18.84
C ARG A 358 29.45 -1.20 -17.70
N LEU A 359 30.54 -1.95 -17.59
CA LEU A 359 30.80 -2.99 -16.58
C LEU A 359 30.66 -2.56 -15.11
N PHE A 360 30.63 -1.25 -14.80
CA PHE A 360 30.61 -0.73 -13.44
C PHE A 360 29.39 0.17 -13.16
N PRO A 361 28.67 -0.03 -12.03
CA PRO A 361 27.57 0.82 -11.62
C PRO A 361 28.07 2.23 -11.24
N ARG A 362 27.29 3.27 -11.59
CA ARG A 362 27.56 4.65 -11.18
C ARG A 362 26.43 5.18 -10.32
N THR A 363 26.77 5.90 -9.26
CA THR A 363 25.80 6.63 -8.43
C THR A 363 25.58 8.04 -8.99
N GLU A 364 24.34 8.39 -9.26
CA GLU A 364 23.91 9.75 -9.62
C GLU A 364 23.26 10.41 -8.41
N ARG A 365 23.60 11.69 -8.18
CA ARG A 365 23.04 12.53 -7.12
C ARG A 365 22.46 13.79 -7.76
N LEU A 366 21.21 14.10 -7.47
CA LEU A 366 20.50 15.26 -8.02
C LEU A 366 19.79 16.01 -6.89
N LEU A 367 20.10 17.30 -6.71
CA LEU A 367 19.33 18.17 -5.83
C LEU A 367 17.96 18.45 -6.44
N VAL A 368 16.92 18.17 -5.66
CA VAL A 368 15.52 18.38 -6.02
C VAL A 368 14.98 19.48 -5.11
N PRO A 369 14.61 20.66 -5.66
CA PRO A 369 14.00 21.70 -4.87
C PRO A 369 12.60 21.28 -4.39
N CYS A 370 12.23 21.67 -3.18
CA CYS A 370 10.83 21.69 -2.79
C CYS A 370 10.12 22.77 -3.62
N LEU A 371 9.11 22.38 -4.39
CA LEU A 371 8.42 23.27 -5.33
C LEU A 371 7.04 23.70 -4.84
N TYR A 372 6.75 23.53 -3.55
CA TYR A 372 5.41 23.77 -3.04
C TYR A 372 4.97 25.25 -3.14
N ASP A 373 3.76 25.47 -3.64
CA ASP A 373 3.07 26.77 -3.71
C ASP A 373 1.67 26.62 -3.10
N PRO A 374 1.39 27.24 -1.93
CA PRO A 374 0.08 27.22 -1.27
C PRO A 374 -1.07 27.73 -2.15
N ALA A 375 -0.78 28.64 -3.09
CA ALA A 375 -1.78 29.19 -3.99
C ALA A 375 -2.13 28.23 -5.14
N ARG A 376 -1.32 27.19 -5.37
CA ARG A 376 -1.40 26.31 -6.54
C ARG A 376 -1.07 24.87 -6.16
N PHE A 377 -2.01 24.16 -5.53
CA PHE A 377 -1.88 22.72 -5.35
C PHE A 377 -1.99 21.99 -6.70
N ASN A 378 -0.86 21.60 -7.27
CA ASN A 378 -0.75 20.90 -8.54
C ASN A 378 0.27 19.75 -8.44
N ARG A 379 0.40 18.96 -9.50
CA ARG A 379 1.27 17.78 -9.53
C ARG A 379 2.77 18.03 -9.28
N ARG A 380 3.25 19.26 -9.47
CA ARG A 380 4.64 19.63 -9.25
C ARG A 380 4.87 20.17 -7.83
N ASN A 381 3.78 20.45 -7.12
CA ASN A 381 3.75 21.14 -5.84
C ASN A 381 3.27 20.16 -4.75
N GLY A 382 4.07 19.12 -4.52
CA GLY A 382 3.89 18.16 -3.43
C GLY A 382 4.85 18.43 -2.28
N ILE A 383 4.65 17.71 -1.18
CA ILE A 383 5.59 17.71 -0.05
C ILE A 383 6.69 16.68 -0.27
N GLY A 384 7.91 16.99 0.15
CA GLY A 384 9.07 16.12 0.09
C GLY A 384 9.08 15.07 1.20
N PRO A 385 10.00 14.10 1.17
CA PRO A 385 10.04 12.99 2.13
C PRO A 385 10.52 13.39 3.53
N PHE A 386 10.98 14.63 3.72
CA PHE A 386 11.66 15.07 4.95
C PHE A 386 10.92 16.15 5.74
N PHE A 387 9.67 16.45 5.41
CA PHE A 387 8.92 17.50 6.10
C PHE A 387 8.79 17.25 7.61
N ILE A 388 8.57 18.34 8.34
CA ILE A 388 8.27 18.38 9.76
C ILE A 388 7.12 19.36 10.01
N ALA A 389 6.29 19.09 11.01
CA ALA A 389 5.10 19.90 11.28
C ALA A 389 4.79 19.98 12.76
N ARG A 390 4.02 21.01 13.15
CA ARG A 390 3.46 21.12 14.49
C ARG A 390 2.35 20.10 14.70
N ARG A 391 2.29 19.54 15.91
CA ARG A 391 1.23 18.62 16.32
C ARG A 391 -0.15 19.27 16.25
N SER A 392 -0.25 20.55 16.62
CA SER A 392 -1.49 21.33 16.52
C SER A 392 -2.07 21.36 15.10
N LEU A 393 -1.22 21.39 14.07
CA LEU A 393 -1.68 21.33 12.68
C LEU A 393 -2.28 19.96 12.36
N TYR A 394 -1.66 18.87 12.80
CA TYR A 394 -2.22 17.53 12.66
C TYR A 394 -3.56 17.38 13.38
N ASP A 395 -3.70 17.94 14.59
CA ASP A 395 -4.98 17.87 15.32
C ASP A 395 -6.08 18.69 14.64
N ALA A 396 -5.73 19.83 14.01
CA ALA A 396 -6.67 20.67 13.25
C ALA A 396 -7.09 20.04 11.92
N VAL A 397 -6.12 19.46 11.19
CA VAL A 397 -6.31 18.88 9.85
C VAL A 397 -6.94 17.49 9.92
N GLY A 398 -6.64 16.74 10.97
CA GLY A 398 -7.01 15.34 11.15
C GLY A 398 -5.93 14.37 10.66
N PRO A 399 -6.15 13.06 10.87
CA PRO A 399 -5.16 12.02 10.60
C PRO A 399 -4.78 11.91 9.12
N PHE A 400 -3.65 11.29 8.83
CA PHE A 400 -3.32 10.83 7.48
C PHE A 400 -4.33 9.75 7.05
N ASP A 401 -4.79 9.80 5.79
CA ASP A 401 -5.73 8.81 5.27
C ASP A 401 -5.01 7.45 5.05
N GLY A 402 -5.29 6.49 5.94
CA GLY A 402 -4.66 5.17 5.95
C GLY A 402 -5.00 4.30 4.74
N THR A 403 -5.95 4.70 3.90
CA THR A 403 -6.31 3.98 2.66
C THR A 403 -5.30 4.19 1.53
N PHE A 404 -4.57 5.31 1.57
CA PHE A 404 -3.47 5.58 0.67
C PHE A 404 -2.28 4.66 0.98
N GLN A 405 -1.52 4.31 -0.04
CA GLN A 405 -0.28 3.53 0.11
C GLN A 405 0.96 4.27 -0.37
N ILE A 406 0.80 5.24 -1.27
CA ILE A 406 1.89 5.98 -1.90
C ILE A 406 1.76 7.48 -1.70
N ALA A 407 0.54 8.05 -1.82
CA ALA A 407 0.33 9.50 -1.88
C ALA A 407 -0.45 10.10 -0.68
N GLY A 408 -0.52 9.39 0.44
CA GLY A 408 -1.25 9.85 1.64
C GLY A 408 -0.59 11.02 2.37
N ASP A 409 0.71 11.20 2.21
CA ASP A 409 1.46 12.40 2.64
C ASP A 409 1.03 13.61 1.82
N THR A 410 0.93 13.45 0.51
CA THR A 410 0.45 14.46 -0.43
C THR A 410 -1.02 14.79 -0.18
N GLU A 411 -1.84 13.78 0.15
CA GLU A 411 -3.25 13.96 0.53
C GLU A 411 -3.37 14.80 1.80
N TRP A 412 -2.68 14.40 2.86
CA TRP A 412 -2.73 15.10 4.14
C TRP A 412 -2.19 16.52 4.02
N ALA A 413 -1.05 16.68 3.34
CA ALA A 413 -0.46 17.97 3.08
C ALA A 413 -1.44 18.86 2.31
N SER A 414 -2.14 18.33 1.30
CA SER A 414 -3.15 19.09 0.55
C SER A 414 -4.19 19.72 1.47
N ARG A 415 -4.70 19.00 2.47
CA ARG A 415 -5.64 19.53 3.48
C ARG A 415 -4.97 20.51 4.43
N ALA A 416 -3.73 20.21 4.85
CA ALA A 416 -2.98 21.06 5.77
C ALA A 416 -2.70 22.46 5.20
N PHE A 417 -2.40 22.54 3.91
CA PHE A 417 -2.07 23.80 3.25
C PHE A 417 -3.22 24.81 3.21
N ASP A 418 -4.46 24.36 3.35
CA ASP A 418 -5.61 25.27 3.39
C ASP A 418 -5.61 26.13 4.68
N CYS A 419 -4.90 25.68 5.73
CA CYS A 419 -4.90 26.33 7.03
C CYS A 419 -3.55 26.44 7.76
N CYS A 420 -2.42 26.12 7.11
CA CYS A 420 -1.09 26.20 7.74
C CYS A 420 -0.25 27.40 7.27
N HIS A 421 0.64 27.89 8.14
CA HIS A 421 1.81 28.67 7.73
C HIS A 421 2.93 27.73 7.25
N PHE A 422 3.03 27.56 5.93
CA PHE A 422 4.07 26.74 5.31
C PHE A 422 5.38 27.52 5.11
N GLN A 423 6.51 26.89 5.42
CA GLN A 423 7.83 27.46 5.14
C GLN A 423 8.75 26.44 4.47
N ARG A 424 9.36 26.83 3.34
CA ARG A 424 10.39 26.04 2.67
C ARG A 424 11.78 26.38 3.20
N ILE A 425 12.61 25.35 3.36
CA ILE A 425 14.02 25.46 3.67
C ILE A 425 14.85 24.95 2.46
N ALA A 426 15.70 25.81 1.90
CA ALA A 426 16.46 25.51 0.69
C ALA A 426 17.63 24.53 0.91
N SER A 427 18.05 24.28 2.16
CA SER A 427 19.07 23.27 2.47
C SER A 427 18.49 21.86 2.30
N SER A 428 19.31 20.94 1.79
CA SER A 428 18.91 19.55 1.59
C SER A 428 18.54 18.87 2.92
N GLY A 429 17.28 18.51 3.10
CA GLY A 429 16.76 17.78 4.27
C GLY A 429 17.33 16.37 4.41
N GLY A 430 17.89 15.82 3.33
CA GLY A 430 18.48 14.49 3.33
C GLY A 430 18.76 13.92 1.94
N ASP A 431 19.25 12.68 1.93
CA ASP A 431 19.38 11.85 0.74
C ASP A 431 18.15 10.93 0.63
N PHE A 432 17.38 11.09 -0.45
CA PHE A 432 16.29 10.20 -0.84
C PHE A 432 16.83 9.12 -1.78
N ILE A 433 16.88 7.87 -1.32
CA ILE A 433 17.55 6.78 -2.04
C ILE A 433 16.57 6.04 -2.97
N VAL A 434 16.85 6.07 -4.26
CA VAL A 434 16.04 5.44 -5.30
C VAL A 434 16.66 4.12 -5.77
N HIS A 435 15.92 3.05 -5.54
CA HIS A 435 16.15 1.68 -5.96
C HIS A 435 14.88 1.04 -6.59
N GLY A 436 14.96 -0.24 -6.97
CA GLY A 436 13.87 -0.95 -7.65
C GLY A 436 12.64 -1.21 -6.77
N ASP A 437 12.82 -1.22 -5.45
CA ASP A 437 11.78 -1.62 -4.49
C ASP A 437 11.11 -0.43 -3.77
N ASN A 438 11.36 0.82 -4.17
CA ASN A 438 10.63 1.94 -3.53
C ASN A 438 9.15 1.85 -3.91
N LEU A 439 8.27 2.08 -2.93
CA LEU A 439 6.81 2.08 -3.11
C LEU A 439 6.36 2.97 -4.29
N SER A 440 6.99 4.15 -4.44
CA SER A 440 6.71 5.13 -5.50
C SER A 440 7.30 4.79 -6.88
N ASN A 441 8.13 3.75 -7.00
CA ASN A 441 8.86 3.44 -8.24
C ASN A 441 8.51 2.05 -8.83
N THR A 442 7.45 1.41 -8.34
CA THR A 442 7.03 0.05 -8.74
C THR A 442 6.43 -0.05 -10.16
N GLY A 443 6.13 1.08 -10.82
CA GLY A 443 5.57 1.10 -12.18
C GLY A 443 4.15 0.51 -12.32
N SER A 444 3.47 0.28 -11.19
CA SER A 444 2.13 -0.31 -11.06
C SER A 444 0.99 0.61 -11.50
N GLY A 445 1.26 1.90 -11.72
CA GLY A 445 0.24 2.91 -12.03
C GLY A 445 -0.65 3.30 -10.84
N ARG A 446 -0.43 2.70 -9.66
CA ARG A 446 -1.20 2.99 -8.43
C ARG A 446 -1.03 4.43 -7.95
N GLU A 447 0.18 4.97 -8.04
CA GLU A 447 0.45 6.38 -7.72
C GLU A 447 -0.43 7.32 -8.54
N ASP A 448 -0.63 7.05 -9.84
CA ASP A 448 -1.49 7.88 -10.69
C ASP A 448 -2.96 7.83 -10.22
N ILE A 449 -3.43 6.68 -9.72
CA ILE A 449 -4.78 6.52 -9.15
C ILE A 449 -4.93 7.34 -7.87
N GLU A 450 -4.00 7.17 -6.92
CA GLU A 450 -4.05 7.88 -5.63
C GLU A 450 -3.93 9.40 -5.82
N VAL A 451 -3.01 9.86 -6.67
CA VAL A 451 -2.87 11.29 -7.01
C VAL A 451 -4.11 11.83 -7.72
N ASN A 452 -4.72 11.06 -8.63
CA ASN A 452 -5.99 11.45 -9.25
C ASN A 452 -7.08 11.60 -8.19
N ILE A 453 -7.20 10.68 -7.22
CA ILE A 453 -8.19 10.79 -6.14
C ILE A 453 -8.02 12.09 -5.36
N ILE A 454 -6.78 12.48 -5.02
CA ILE A 454 -6.51 13.75 -4.33
C ILE A 454 -6.99 14.94 -5.18
N HIS A 455 -6.66 14.95 -6.48
CA HIS A 455 -7.11 16.01 -7.37
C HIS A 455 -8.63 16.02 -7.56
N MET A 456 -9.27 14.86 -7.66
CA MET A 456 -10.74 14.76 -7.78
C MET A 456 -11.44 15.24 -6.51
N ARG A 457 -10.95 14.87 -5.31
CA ARG A 457 -11.45 15.36 -4.02
C ARG A 457 -11.38 16.89 -3.91
N ARG A 458 -10.39 17.52 -4.55
CA ARG A 458 -10.21 18.98 -4.58
C ARG A 458 -10.86 19.68 -5.78
N GLY A 459 -11.50 18.95 -6.70
CA GLY A 459 -12.04 19.52 -7.93
C GLY A 459 -10.98 19.98 -8.94
N ASN A 460 -9.73 19.53 -8.81
CA ASN A 460 -8.62 19.86 -9.71
C ASN A 460 -8.63 18.97 -10.97
N TRP A 461 -9.73 19.02 -11.73
CA TRP A 461 -9.98 18.16 -12.89
C TRP A 461 -8.91 18.26 -14.01
N HIS A 462 -8.24 19.40 -14.09
CA HIS A 462 -7.18 19.68 -15.06
C HIS A 462 -5.86 18.97 -14.70
N GLU A 463 -5.71 18.55 -13.44
CA GLU A 463 -4.58 17.79 -12.92
C GLU A 463 -4.80 16.27 -13.00
N LEU A 464 -5.82 15.76 -13.73
CA LEU A 464 -6.05 14.32 -13.89
C LEU A 464 -5.16 13.65 -14.95
N ARG A 465 -4.54 12.53 -14.58
CA ARG A 465 -3.66 11.72 -15.44
C ARG A 465 -4.40 10.48 -15.96
N PRO A 466 -3.97 9.93 -17.11
CA PRO A 466 -4.44 8.61 -17.52
C PRO A 466 -4.07 7.57 -16.44
N ALA A 467 -5.06 6.84 -15.97
CA ALA A 467 -4.93 5.75 -15.00
C ALA A 467 -5.59 4.48 -15.56
N GLU A 468 -5.32 3.32 -14.94
CA GLU A 468 -5.99 2.09 -15.34
C GLU A 468 -7.50 2.26 -15.08
N PRO A 469 -8.36 2.19 -16.12
CA PRO A 469 -9.74 2.67 -16.04
C PRO A 469 -10.57 1.99 -14.95
N GLU A 470 -10.52 0.67 -14.89
CA GLU A 470 -11.31 -0.16 -13.99
C GLU A 470 -10.82 0.01 -12.56
N ALA A 471 -9.51 0.03 -12.33
CA ALA A 471 -8.92 0.28 -11.02
C ALA A 471 -9.21 1.71 -10.53
N MET A 472 -9.11 2.72 -11.42
CA MET A 472 -9.40 4.12 -11.08
C MET A 472 -10.88 4.31 -10.73
N ARG A 473 -11.79 3.71 -11.50
CA ARG A 473 -13.23 3.75 -11.23
C ARG A 473 -13.57 3.03 -9.92
N ALA A 474 -13.04 1.83 -9.71
CA ALA A 474 -13.25 1.07 -8.50
C ALA A 474 -12.72 1.82 -7.27
N ALA A 475 -11.50 2.37 -7.33
CA ALA A 475 -10.92 3.15 -6.25
C ALA A 475 -11.77 4.38 -5.91
N TRP A 476 -12.22 5.14 -6.92
CA TRP A 476 -13.12 6.28 -6.71
C TRP A 476 -14.44 5.88 -6.05
N GLN A 477 -15.05 4.77 -6.47
CA GLN A 477 -16.35 4.31 -5.95
C GLN A 477 -16.28 3.68 -4.56
N THR A 478 -15.14 3.10 -4.18
CA THR A 478 -15.00 2.34 -2.93
C THR A 478 -14.47 3.17 -1.77
N TRP A 479 -13.42 3.97 -2.00
CA TRP A 479 -12.74 4.72 -0.92
C TRP A 479 -12.35 6.15 -1.33
N GLY A 480 -12.17 6.40 -2.63
CA GLY A 480 -11.73 7.69 -3.16
C GLY A 480 -12.78 8.79 -3.01
N ASN A 481 -14.07 8.45 -3.10
CA ASN A 481 -15.18 9.38 -2.95
C ASN A 481 -16.39 8.71 -2.29
N PRO A 482 -16.54 8.84 -0.97
CA PRO A 482 -17.67 8.27 -0.23
C PRO A 482 -19.01 9.01 -0.47
N GLY A 483 -19.20 9.62 -1.65
CA GLY A 483 -20.38 10.40 -2.02
C GLY A 483 -20.25 11.92 -1.81
N ALA A 484 -19.04 12.42 -1.56
CA ALA A 484 -18.80 13.84 -1.22
C ALA A 484 -18.62 14.76 -2.44
N VAL A 485 -18.17 14.23 -3.58
CA VAL A 485 -17.85 15.05 -4.77
C VAL A 485 -18.52 14.49 -6.03
N ALA A 486 -19.28 15.33 -6.73
CA ALA A 486 -19.84 14.98 -8.04
C ALA A 486 -18.74 15.01 -9.11
N LEU A 487 -18.52 13.89 -9.80
CA LEU A 487 -17.54 13.79 -10.89
C LEU A 487 -18.18 14.20 -12.22
N PRO A 488 -17.68 15.24 -12.92
CA PRO A 488 -18.22 15.62 -14.22
C PRO A 488 -18.07 14.51 -15.26
N ALA A 489 -19.06 14.36 -16.14
CA ALA A 489 -19.11 13.30 -17.15
C ALA A 489 -17.87 13.27 -18.06
N GLU A 490 -17.36 14.43 -18.45
CA GLU A 490 -16.12 14.53 -19.25
C GLU A 490 -14.90 13.94 -18.52
N GLN A 491 -14.82 14.13 -17.20
CA GLN A 491 -13.70 13.62 -16.40
C GLN A 491 -13.84 12.12 -16.14
N ALA A 492 -15.07 11.65 -15.95
CA ALA A 492 -15.38 10.23 -15.94
C ALA A 492 -15.00 9.56 -17.26
N ASP A 493 -15.35 10.15 -18.41
CA ASP A 493 -14.96 9.64 -19.73
C ASP A 493 -13.44 9.67 -19.94
N TYR A 494 -12.76 10.71 -19.46
CA TYR A 494 -11.31 10.79 -19.52
C TYR A 494 -10.60 9.71 -18.68
N LEU A 495 -11.10 9.42 -17.48
CA LEU A 495 -10.47 8.45 -16.58
C LEU A 495 -10.86 7.01 -16.92
N TRP A 496 -12.10 6.78 -17.35
CA TRP A 496 -12.62 5.43 -17.55
C TRP A 496 -13.73 5.29 -18.61
N GLY A 497 -13.77 6.21 -19.58
CA GLY A 497 -14.57 6.08 -20.79
C GLY A 497 -13.97 5.11 -21.82
N ALA A 498 -14.60 5.03 -23.00
CA ALA A 498 -14.26 4.04 -24.02
C ALA A 498 -12.78 4.07 -24.45
N ASP A 499 -12.18 5.26 -24.54
CA ASP A 499 -10.78 5.44 -24.95
C ASP A 499 -9.77 5.42 -23.80
N ALA A 500 -10.22 5.36 -22.54
CA ALA A 500 -9.36 5.54 -21.38
C ALA A 500 -8.27 4.46 -21.28
N ARG A 501 -8.60 3.20 -21.60
CA ARG A 501 -7.63 2.09 -21.57
C ARG A 501 -6.50 2.29 -22.59
N LYS A 502 -6.85 2.75 -23.80
CA LYS A 502 -5.88 3.05 -24.86
C LYS A 502 -4.98 4.22 -24.45
N ARG A 503 -5.57 5.27 -23.88
CA ARG A 503 -4.88 6.44 -23.34
C ARG A 503 -3.87 6.07 -22.26
N TRP A 504 -4.29 5.27 -21.27
CA TRP A 504 -3.44 4.78 -20.19
C TRP A 504 -2.27 3.93 -20.69
N ARG A 505 -2.53 2.95 -21.59
CA ARG A 505 -1.45 2.11 -22.16
C ARG A 505 -0.39 2.96 -22.88
N ARG A 506 -0.81 3.97 -23.63
CA ARG A 506 0.10 4.90 -24.30
C ARG A 506 0.89 5.74 -23.30
N TYR A 507 0.22 6.29 -22.30
CA TYR A 507 0.85 7.05 -21.21
C TYR A 507 1.92 6.23 -20.47
N GLN A 508 1.62 4.98 -20.11
CA GLN A 508 2.59 4.08 -19.46
C GLN A 508 3.78 3.75 -20.37
N ARG A 509 3.54 3.50 -21.66
CA ARG A 509 4.61 3.26 -22.63
C ARG A 509 5.54 4.46 -22.78
N GLU A 510 5.00 5.68 -22.79
CA GLU A 510 5.78 6.92 -22.85
C GLU A 510 6.65 7.10 -21.58
N ARG A 511 6.08 6.84 -20.40
CA ARG A 511 6.82 6.95 -19.11
C ARG A 511 7.93 5.92 -18.92
N ARG A 512 7.79 4.73 -19.52
CA ARG A 512 8.79 3.65 -19.48
C ARG A 512 9.97 3.88 -20.43
N GLN A 513 9.91 4.90 -21.30
CA GLN A 513 11.03 5.22 -22.18
C GLN A 513 12.26 5.70 -21.39
N PRO A 514 13.49 5.43 -21.88
CA PRO A 514 14.70 6.05 -21.35
C PRO A 514 14.55 7.57 -21.27
N ALA A 515 15.05 8.19 -20.19
CA ALA A 515 14.83 9.61 -19.90
C ALA A 515 15.19 10.53 -21.08
N GLN A 516 16.28 10.25 -21.80
CA GLN A 516 16.70 11.03 -22.98
C GLN A 516 15.70 10.95 -24.13
N LEU A 517 15.18 9.75 -24.41
CA LEU A 517 14.15 9.55 -25.45
C LEU A 517 12.82 10.17 -25.03
N ARG A 518 12.43 10.02 -23.76
CA ARG A 518 11.24 10.66 -23.20
C ARG A 518 11.32 12.19 -23.29
N HIS A 519 12.47 12.78 -22.94
CA HIS A 519 12.68 14.23 -23.05
C HIS A 519 12.58 14.72 -24.49
N LEU A 520 13.20 14.00 -25.44
CA LEU A 520 13.07 14.32 -26.87
C LEU A 520 11.61 14.20 -27.33
N TRP A 521 10.93 13.12 -26.95
CA TRP A 521 9.52 12.88 -27.29
C TRP A 521 8.61 13.99 -26.79
N LEU A 522 8.78 14.41 -25.53
CA LEU A 522 8.05 15.52 -24.93
C LEU A 522 8.38 16.86 -25.61
N ALA A 523 9.63 17.10 -25.98
CA ALA A 523 10.05 18.32 -26.67
C ALA A 523 9.49 18.42 -28.10
N LEU A 524 9.32 17.27 -28.78
CA LEU A 524 8.65 17.17 -30.08
C LEU A 524 7.13 17.35 -29.96
N ALA A 525 6.53 16.77 -28.91
CA ALA A 525 5.11 16.97 -28.62
C ALA A 525 4.78 18.43 -28.25
N ALA A 526 5.67 19.11 -27.53
CA ALA A 526 5.56 20.53 -27.23
C ALA A 526 5.57 21.42 -28.48
N ARG A 527 6.26 20.97 -29.55
CA ARG A 527 6.29 21.64 -30.86
C ARG A 527 5.17 21.21 -31.80
N GLY A 528 4.28 20.31 -31.37
CA GLY A 528 3.17 19.80 -32.17
C GLY A 528 3.57 18.77 -33.23
N TRP A 529 4.81 18.26 -33.20
CA TRP A 529 5.31 17.34 -34.24
C TRP A 529 4.92 15.88 -33.97
N LEU A 530 4.59 15.54 -32.72
CA LEU A 530 4.13 14.22 -32.30
C LEU A 530 3.05 14.35 -31.24
N HIS A 531 2.18 13.34 -31.12
CA HIS A 531 1.26 13.25 -29.99
C HIS A 531 1.93 12.55 -28.81
N SER A 532 1.72 13.08 -27.61
CA SER A 532 2.10 12.45 -26.35
C SER A 532 0.97 12.60 -25.34
N GLU A 533 0.57 11.47 -24.73
CA GLU A 533 -0.42 11.50 -23.64
C GLU A 533 0.17 12.15 -22.40
N GLU A 534 1.46 11.95 -22.15
CA GLU A 534 2.15 12.60 -21.05
C GLU A 534 2.20 14.13 -21.23
N TRP A 535 2.55 14.61 -22.43
CA TRP A 535 2.51 16.04 -22.74
C TRP A 535 1.08 16.60 -22.66
N THR A 536 0.09 15.88 -23.17
CA THR A 536 -1.32 16.29 -23.12
C THR A 536 -1.79 16.42 -21.67
N ALA A 537 -1.50 15.43 -20.83
CA ALA A 537 -1.81 15.47 -19.41
C ALA A 537 -1.06 16.61 -18.69
N ALA A 538 0.18 16.91 -19.06
CA ALA A 538 0.93 18.03 -18.49
C ALA A 538 0.37 19.40 -18.93
N ARG A 539 -0.03 19.54 -20.20
CA ARG A 539 -0.62 20.76 -20.75
C ARG A 539 -1.99 21.06 -20.14
N ARG A 540 -2.79 20.03 -19.87
CA ARG A 540 -4.06 20.20 -19.14
C ARG A 540 -3.84 20.88 -17.78
N GLY A 541 -2.78 20.51 -17.05
CA GLY A 541 -2.38 21.17 -15.81
C GLY A 541 -1.92 22.63 -16.02
N MET A 542 -1.14 22.89 -17.08
CA MET A 542 -0.58 24.22 -17.37
C MET A 542 -1.59 25.23 -17.93
N ALA A 543 -2.69 24.80 -18.56
CA ALA A 543 -3.65 25.71 -19.23
C ALA A 543 -4.47 26.61 -18.28
N LYS A 544 -4.29 26.49 -16.95
CA LYS A 544 -4.91 27.34 -15.92
C LYS A 544 -3.93 27.89 -14.87
N SER A 545 -2.63 27.65 -15.02
CA SER A 545 -1.56 28.28 -14.21
C SER A 545 -1.17 29.63 -14.80
#